data_AF-A0A383VEE6-F1
#
_entry.id   AF-A0A383VEE6-F1
#
_cell.length_a   1.000
_cell.length_b   1.000
_cell.length_c   1.000
_cell.angle_alpha   90.00
_cell.angle_beta   90.00
_cell.angle_gamma   90.00
#
_symmetry.space_group_name_H-M   'P 1'
#
loop_
_entity.id
_entity.type
_entity.pdbx_description
1 polymer ?
#
loop_
_entity_poly.entity_id
_entity_poly.type
_entity_poly.pdbx_seq_one_letter_code
_entity_poly.pdbx_strand_id
1 'polypeptide(L)'
;MTAPWQENQQKVVVEFLKGNQGARRIINLKHNAAAVPQQLAGRINPGVWQAFMGDVEQAAQQHPYVTPPSAGRMGGWALAACVGSVLGVCCINPDGGDYSVWLQQVQSLIARHQPSFAAAGANLSLQRAQHSYWLQIDVAPGPVVGHPVFPPAAEAAASKPGFQQ
;
A
#
# COMPACT_ATOMS: atom_id res chain seq x y z
N MET A 1 -12.56 5.31 -21.39
CA MET A 1 -12.44 4.06 -20.61
C MET A 1 -11.78 4.43 -19.30
N THR A 2 -12.43 4.14 -18.17
CA THR A 2 -11.95 4.43 -16.81
C THR A 2 -10.79 3.50 -16.47
N ALA A 3 -9.65 4.04 -16.02
CA ALA A 3 -8.51 3.19 -15.69
C ALA A 3 -8.83 2.28 -14.50
N PRO A 4 -8.37 1.01 -14.46
CA PRO A 4 -8.74 0.07 -13.39
C PRO A 4 -8.31 0.55 -11.99
N TRP A 5 -7.23 1.33 -11.91
CA TRP A 5 -6.72 1.98 -10.69
C TRP A 5 -7.42 3.29 -10.32
N GLN A 6 -8.48 3.70 -11.04
CA GLN A 6 -9.20 4.93 -10.73
C GLN A 6 -10.09 4.77 -9.49
N GLU A 7 -9.92 5.65 -8.51
CA GLU A 7 -10.75 5.71 -7.31
C GLU A 7 -12.16 6.22 -7.58
N ASN A 8 -13.08 5.80 -6.73
CA ASN A 8 -14.45 6.31 -6.73
C ASN A 8 -14.96 6.39 -5.28
N GLN A 9 -16.27 6.64 -5.10
CA GLN A 9 -16.88 6.78 -3.78
C GLN A 9 -16.83 5.50 -2.92
N GLN A 10 -16.63 4.34 -3.55
CA GLN A 10 -16.64 3.02 -2.93
C GLN A 10 -15.31 2.27 -3.10
N LYS A 11 -14.32 2.90 -3.71
CA LYS A 11 -13.06 2.26 -4.06
C LYS A 11 -11.90 3.20 -3.79
N VAL A 12 -11.05 2.81 -2.86
CA VAL A 12 -9.76 3.45 -2.59
C VAL A 12 -8.66 2.59 -3.20
N VAL A 13 -7.66 3.24 -3.80
CA VAL A 13 -6.57 2.55 -4.50
C VAL A 13 -5.23 3.04 -3.97
N VAL A 14 -4.46 2.13 -3.36
CA VAL A 14 -3.08 2.38 -2.95
C VAL A 14 -2.15 1.79 -3.99
N GLU A 15 -1.69 2.63 -4.91
CA GLU A 15 -0.86 2.22 -6.04
C GLU A 15 0.63 2.24 -5.72
N PHE A 16 1.35 1.22 -6.18
CA PHE A 16 2.82 1.16 -6.13
C PHE A 16 3.41 1.80 -7.40
N LEU A 17 3.53 3.13 -7.40
CA LEU A 17 3.99 3.89 -8.56
C LEU A 17 5.52 3.81 -8.68
N LYS A 18 6.01 3.23 -9.77
CA LYS A 18 7.44 3.21 -10.10
C LYS A 18 7.94 4.64 -10.34
N GLY A 19 8.97 5.03 -9.63
CA GLY A 19 9.61 6.35 -9.75
C GLY A 19 11.13 6.26 -9.66
N ASN A 20 11.79 7.40 -9.87
CA ASN A 20 13.23 7.54 -9.70
C ASN A 20 13.52 8.77 -8.85
N GLN A 21 14.46 8.63 -7.91
CA GLN A 21 14.99 9.73 -7.12
C GLN A 21 16.51 9.79 -7.37
N GLY A 22 16.91 10.66 -8.30
CA GLY A 22 18.27 10.66 -8.82
C GLY A 22 18.58 9.33 -9.53
N ALA A 23 19.66 8.66 -9.11
CA ALA A 23 20.07 7.36 -9.64
C ALA A 23 19.36 6.14 -9.00
N ARG A 24 18.51 6.36 -7.98
CA ARG A 24 17.85 5.29 -7.24
C ARG A 24 16.41 5.07 -7.71
N ARG A 25 16.05 3.82 -7.96
CA ARG A 25 14.67 3.38 -8.20
C ARG A 25 13.89 3.39 -6.89
N ILE A 26 12.70 3.99 -6.89
CA ILE A 26 11.82 4.06 -5.71
C ILE A 26 10.38 3.68 -6.10
N ILE A 27 9.58 3.32 -5.10
CA ILE A 27 8.13 3.21 -5.24
C ILE A 27 7.49 4.37 -4.49
N ASN A 28 6.72 5.19 -5.19
CA ASN A 28 5.89 6.23 -4.61
C ASN A 28 4.50 5.65 -4.34
N LEU A 29 3.94 5.99 -3.18
CA LEU A 29 2.57 5.62 -2.84
C LEU A 29 1.67 6.84 -3.05
N LYS A 30 0.48 6.60 -3.59
CA LYS A 30 -0.53 7.65 -3.81
C LYS A 30 -1.09 8.20 -2.48
N HIS A 31 -1.17 7.35 -1.47
CA HIS A 31 -1.67 7.69 -0.13
C HIS A 31 -0.53 7.68 0.88
N ASN A 32 -0.73 8.39 1.99
CA ASN A 32 0.20 8.43 3.12
C ASN A 32 -0.50 7.97 4.41
N ALA A 33 0.30 7.60 5.42
CA ALA A 33 -0.22 7.21 6.72
C ALA A 33 -0.92 8.35 7.48
N ALA A 34 -0.58 9.61 7.19
CA ALA A 34 -1.09 10.77 7.93
C ALA A 34 -2.54 11.14 7.59
N ALA A 35 -3.00 10.84 6.38
CA ALA A 35 -4.32 11.23 5.89
C ALA A 35 -5.13 10.00 5.50
N VAL A 36 -6.21 9.76 6.25
CA VAL A 36 -7.20 8.72 5.92
C VAL A 36 -8.02 9.20 4.70
N PRO A 37 -8.16 8.37 3.66
CA PRO A 37 -9.01 8.68 2.50
C PRO A 37 -10.45 8.97 2.94
N GLN A 38 -11.10 9.95 2.29
CA GLN A 38 -12.44 10.40 2.67
C GLN A 38 -13.49 9.27 2.66
N GLN A 39 -13.31 8.28 1.78
CA GLN A 39 -14.18 7.10 1.68
C GLN A 39 -14.12 6.20 2.92
N LEU A 40 -13.01 6.24 3.66
CA LEU A 40 -12.77 5.46 4.88
C LEU A 40 -12.92 6.31 6.16
N ALA A 41 -13.02 7.63 6.01
CA ALA A 41 -13.20 8.54 7.13
C ALA A 41 -14.49 8.20 7.91
N GLY A 42 -14.37 8.03 9.23
CA GLY A 42 -15.47 7.62 10.11
C GLY A 42 -15.82 6.13 10.04
N ARG A 43 -15.19 5.34 9.16
CA ARG A 43 -15.35 3.88 9.10
C ARG A 43 -14.18 3.15 9.75
N ILE A 44 -12.96 3.63 9.50
CA ILE A 44 -11.73 3.05 10.03
C ILE A 44 -11.09 3.97 11.07
N ASN A 45 -10.51 3.38 12.12
CA ASN A 45 -9.72 4.15 13.09
C ASN A 45 -8.44 4.65 12.40
N PRO A 46 -8.05 5.93 12.58
CA PRO A 46 -6.80 6.47 12.02
C PRO A 46 -5.55 5.66 12.37
N GLY A 47 -5.48 5.05 13.56
CA GLY A 47 -4.36 4.19 13.97
C GLY A 47 -4.28 2.90 13.16
N VAL A 48 -5.41 2.33 12.75
CA VAL A 48 -5.44 1.14 11.87
C VAL A 48 -4.95 1.53 10.47
N TRP A 49 -5.39 2.69 9.96
CA TRP A 49 -4.89 3.21 8.69
C TRP A 49 -3.38 3.46 8.71
N GLN A 50 -2.88 4.09 9.77
CA GLN A 50 -1.45 4.34 9.96
C GLN A 50 -0.64 3.05 9.99
N ALA A 51 -1.09 2.04 10.74
CA ALA A 51 -0.43 0.74 10.79
C ALA A 51 -0.44 0.03 9.42
N PHE A 52 -1.57 0.06 8.73
CA PHE A 52 -1.70 -0.49 7.37
C PHE A 52 -0.74 0.21 6.40
N MET A 53 -0.75 1.54 6.34
CA MET A 53 0.14 2.29 5.45
C MET A 53 1.61 2.13 5.81
N GLY A 54 1.96 1.99 7.10
CA GLY A 54 3.33 1.67 7.50
C GLY A 54 3.82 0.32 6.98
N ASP A 55 2.98 -0.73 7.06
CA ASP A 55 3.30 -2.03 6.47
C ASP A 55 3.39 -1.94 4.93
N VAL A 56 2.54 -1.13 4.29
CA VAL A 56 2.57 -0.92 2.83
C VAL A 56 3.82 -0.14 2.38
N GLU A 57 4.25 0.86 3.15
CA GLU A 57 5.50 1.59 2.93
C GLU A 57 6.70 0.65 3.02
N GLN A 58 6.71 -0.25 4.01
CA GLN A 58 7.74 -1.28 4.10
C GLN A 58 7.72 -2.23 2.88
N ALA A 59 6.54 -2.67 2.45
CA ALA A 59 6.40 -3.48 1.24
C ALA A 59 6.85 -2.73 -0.03
N ALA A 60 6.63 -1.41 -0.11
CA ALA A 60 7.09 -0.57 -1.22
C ALA A 60 8.62 -0.48 -1.28
N GLN A 61 9.30 -0.41 -0.13
CA GLN A 61 10.76 -0.41 -0.05
C GLN A 61 11.39 -1.75 -0.46
N GLN A 62 10.67 -2.86 -0.24
CA GLN A 62 11.08 -4.21 -0.60
C GLN A 62 10.63 -4.62 -2.02
N HIS A 63 10.01 -3.70 -2.76
CA HIS A 63 9.49 -4.01 -4.09
C HIS A 63 10.64 -4.38 -5.05
N PRO A 64 10.51 -5.44 -5.88
CA PRO A 64 11.55 -5.91 -6.81
C PRO A 64 12.14 -4.85 -7.75
N TYR A 65 11.37 -3.82 -8.07
CA TYR A 65 11.79 -2.65 -8.85
C TYR A 65 12.90 -1.83 -8.16
N VAL A 66 12.87 -1.75 -6.83
CA VAL A 66 13.84 -0.97 -6.02
C VAL A 66 15.19 -1.68 -5.98
N THR A 67 15.21 -3.01 -6.08
CA THR A 67 16.45 -3.79 -6.10
C THR A 67 17.16 -3.64 -7.45
N PRO A 68 18.43 -3.21 -7.47
CA PRO A 68 19.21 -3.17 -8.70
C PRO A 68 19.40 -4.61 -9.24
N PRO A 69 19.42 -4.80 -10.57
CA PRO A 69 19.69 -6.12 -11.15
C PRO A 69 21.08 -6.61 -10.74
N SER A 70 21.22 -7.90 -10.44
CA SER A 70 22.52 -8.51 -10.10
C SER A 70 23.48 -8.47 -11.29
N ALA A 71 24.79 -8.36 -11.02
CA ALA A 71 25.84 -8.28 -12.05
C ALA A 71 25.80 -9.48 -13.03
N GLY A 72 25.44 -10.67 -12.57
CA GLY A 72 25.26 -11.86 -13.42
C GLY A 72 24.08 -11.75 -14.39
N ARG A 73 22.99 -11.09 -14.00
CA ARG A 73 21.91 -10.74 -14.92
C ARG A 73 22.39 -9.66 -15.89
N MET A 74 23.06 -8.61 -15.40
CA MET A 74 23.61 -7.55 -16.26
C MET A 74 24.58 -8.08 -17.34
N GLY A 75 25.39 -9.10 -17.04
CA GLY A 75 26.28 -9.75 -18.02
C GLY A 75 25.53 -10.47 -19.14
N GLY A 76 24.43 -11.17 -18.83
CA GLY A 76 23.53 -11.73 -19.85
C GLY A 76 22.85 -10.67 -20.70
N TRP A 77 22.53 -9.51 -20.11
CA TRP A 77 21.96 -8.37 -20.83
C TRP A 77 22.98 -7.60 -21.66
N ALA A 78 24.25 -7.50 -21.26
CA ALA A 78 25.29 -6.91 -22.10
C ALA A 78 25.47 -7.70 -23.41
N LEU A 79 25.39 -9.03 -23.32
CA LEU A 79 25.38 -9.93 -24.47
C LEU A 79 24.12 -9.74 -25.33
N ALA A 80 22.94 -9.62 -24.72
CA ALA A 80 21.69 -9.34 -25.42
C ALA A 80 21.60 -7.92 -25.99
N ALA A 81 22.24 -6.93 -25.38
CA ALA A 81 22.32 -5.54 -25.82
C ALA A 81 23.30 -5.37 -26.99
N CYS A 82 24.37 -6.16 -27.04
CA CYS A 82 25.23 -6.25 -28.23
C CYS A 82 24.51 -6.87 -29.44
N VAL A 83 23.57 -7.79 -29.21
CA VAL A 83 22.73 -8.36 -30.28
C VAL A 83 21.55 -7.41 -30.61
N GLY A 84 20.97 -6.76 -29.61
CA GLY A 84 19.83 -5.84 -29.75
C GLY A 84 20.19 -4.43 -30.25
N SER A 85 21.44 -3.99 -30.12
CA SER A 85 21.94 -2.74 -30.69
C SER A 85 21.96 -2.75 -32.22
N VAL A 86 21.99 -3.95 -32.84
CA VAL A 86 21.81 -4.15 -34.28
C VAL A 86 20.34 -3.95 -34.71
N LEU A 87 19.38 -4.09 -33.79
CA LEU A 87 17.93 -4.07 -34.06
C LEU A 87 17.18 -2.89 -33.41
N GLY A 88 17.86 -1.96 -32.73
CA GLY A 88 17.27 -0.71 -32.25
C GLY A 88 16.31 -0.82 -31.05
N VAL A 89 16.34 -1.91 -30.29
CA VAL A 89 15.41 -2.16 -29.16
C VAL A 89 16.20 -2.30 -27.85
N CYS A 90 16.60 -1.19 -27.24
CA CYS A 90 17.31 -1.20 -25.95
C CYS A 90 16.75 -0.16 -24.97
N CYS A 91 15.49 -0.34 -24.57
CA CYS A 91 14.90 0.35 -23.41
C CYS A 91 14.28 -0.67 -22.43
N ILE A 92 14.97 -1.80 -22.19
CA ILE A 92 14.54 -2.80 -21.22
C ILE A 92 15.16 -2.42 -19.87
N ASN A 93 14.34 -1.94 -18.93
CA ASN A 93 14.70 -1.80 -17.52
C ASN A 93 14.24 -3.08 -16.80
N PRO A 94 15.06 -4.14 -16.69
CA PRO A 94 14.64 -5.33 -15.98
C PRO A 94 14.54 -5.02 -14.48
N ASP A 95 13.43 -5.46 -13.89
CA ASP A 95 13.25 -5.50 -12.44
C ASP A 95 14.24 -6.52 -11.85
N GLY A 96 14.90 -6.16 -10.74
CA GLY A 96 16.00 -6.97 -10.20
C GLY A 96 15.54 -8.08 -9.25
N GLY A 97 14.45 -7.87 -8.51
CA GLY A 97 13.99 -8.76 -7.44
C GLY A 97 13.02 -9.87 -7.88
N ASP A 98 12.69 -10.75 -6.93
CA ASP A 98 11.71 -11.82 -7.09
C ASP A 98 10.31 -11.33 -6.67
N TYR A 99 9.41 -11.24 -7.63
CA TYR A 99 8.03 -10.84 -7.39
C TYR A 99 7.24 -11.88 -6.56
N SER A 100 7.60 -13.17 -6.58
CA SER A 100 6.86 -14.19 -5.85
C SER A 100 6.95 -14.00 -4.33
N VAL A 101 8.15 -13.70 -3.81
CA VAL A 101 8.39 -13.41 -2.39
C VAL A 101 7.65 -12.14 -1.98
N TRP A 102 7.77 -11.08 -2.79
CA TRP A 102 7.08 -9.82 -2.53
C TRP A 102 5.56 -9.99 -2.52
N LEU A 103 5.01 -10.77 -3.45
CA LEU A 103 3.57 -11.08 -3.50
C LEU A 103 3.10 -11.82 -2.24
N GLN A 104 3.88 -12.78 -1.73
CA GLN A 104 3.55 -13.47 -0.48
C GLN A 104 3.57 -12.52 0.73
N GLN A 105 4.52 -11.58 0.77
CA GLN A 105 4.56 -10.55 1.81
C GLN A 105 3.32 -9.66 1.76
N VAL A 106 2.93 -9.19 0.57
CA VAL A 106 1.74 -8.36 0.38
C VAL A 106 0.46 -9.13 0.72
N GLN A 107 0.36 -10.41 0.35
CA GLN A 107 -0.77 -11.26 0.75
C GLN A 107 -0.85 -11.43 2.27
N SER A 108 0.29 -11.58 2.95
CA SER A 108 0.35 -11.69 4.41
C SER A 108 -0.06 -10.39 5.10
N LEU A 109 0.33 -9.24 4.53
CA LEU A 109 -0.12 -7.92 4.97
C LEU A 109 -1.65 -7.79 4.82
N ILE A 110 -2.20 -8.15 3.66
CA ILE A 110 -3.65 -8.15 3.43
C ILE A 110 -4.34 -9.02 4.49
N ALA A 111 -3.88 -10.25 4.70
CA ALA A 111 -4.47 -11.16 5.67
C ALA A 111 -4.47 -10.60 7.11
N ARG A 112 -3.42 -9.86 7.49
CA ARG A 112 -3.29 -9.21 8.81
C ARG A 112 -4.30 -8.08 9.01
N HIS A 113 -4.50 -7.25 7.99
CA HIS A 113 -5.35 -6.05 8.09
C HIS A 113 -6.80 -6.29 7.67
N GLN A 114 -7.07 -7.35 6.91
CA GLN A 114 -8.40 -7.70 6.41
C GLN A 114 -9.48 -7.71 7.50
N PRO A 115 -9.27 -8.25 8.73
CA PRO A 115 -10.31 -8.24 9.75
C PRO A 115 -10.74 -6.83 10.17
N SER A 116 -9.79 -5.90 10.30
CA SER A 116 -10.07 -4.52 10.69
C SER A 116 -10.82 -3.76 9.60
N PHE A 117 -10.47 -4.00 8.33
CA PHE A 117 -11.17 -3.42 7.19
C PHE A 117 -12.55 -4.05 7.00
N ALA A 118 -12.69 -5.36 7.19
CA ALA A 118 -13.96 -6.08 7.11
C ALA A 118 -14.95 -5.58 8.19
N ALA A 119 -14.47 -5.34 9.41
CA ALA A 119 -15.26 -4.74 10.49
C ALA A 119 -15.75 -3.32 10.13
N ALA A 120 -14.99 -2.57 9.33
CA ALA A 120 -15.36 -1.26 8.81
C ALA A 120 -16.24 -1.33 7.54
N GLY A 121 -16.67 -2.52 7.12
CA GLY A 121 -17.44 -2.74 5.89
C GLY A 121 -16.60 -2.54 4.61
N ALA A 122 -15.31 -2.85 4.65
CA ALA A 122 -14.41 -2.76 3.52
C ALA A 122 -13.67 -4.08 3.26
N ASN A 123 -13.23 -4.30 2.01
CA ASN A 123 -12.49 -5.49 1.60
C ASN A 123 -11.16 -5.09 0.96
N LEU A 124 -10.06 -5.69 1.41
CA LEU A 124 -8.74 -5.50 0.82
C LEU A 124 -8.43 -6.59 -0.21
N SER A 125 -7.92 -6.18 -1.36
CA SER A 125 -7.39 -7.11 -2.35
C SER A 125 -6.15 -6.56 -3.03
N LEU A 126 -5.25 -7.46 -3.44
CA LEU A 126 -4.15 -7.10 -4.34
C LEU A 126 -4.63 -7.25 -5.78
N GLN A 127 -4.45 -6.19 -6.55
CA GLN A 127 -4.77 -6.16 -7.96
C GLN A 127 -3.51 -5.94 -8.79
N ARG A 128 -3.55 -6.43 -10.03
CA ARG A 128 -2.46 -6.31 -10.99
C ARG A 128 -3.02 -6.07 -12.38
N ALA A 129 -2.44 -5.10 -13.10
CA ALA A 129 -2.61 -4.96 -14.54
C ALA A 129 -1.25 -4.71 -15.18
N GLN A 130 -0.94 -5.49 -16.23
CA GLN A 130 0.32 -5.42 -16.97
C GLN A 130 1.54 -5.47 -16.03
N HIS A 131 2.12 -4.31 -15.72
CA HIS A 131 3.33 -4.14 -14.93
C HIS A 131 3.14 -3.28 -13.67
N SER A 132 1.88 -3.02 -13.29
CA SER A 132 1.50 -2.23 -12.13
C SER A 132 0.75 -3.08 -11.12
N TYR A 133 1.05 -2.83 -9.85
CA TYR A 133 0.39 -3.44 -8.69
C TYR A 133 -0.27 -2.35 -7.85
N TRP A 134 -1.43 -2.65 -7.28
CA TRP A 134 -2.09 -1.77 -6.33
C TRP A 134 -2.92 -2.57 -5.32
N LEU A 135 -3.05 -2.03 -4.11
CA LEU A 135 -4.02 -2.50 -3.14
C LEU A 135 -5.34 -1.79 -3.39
N GLN A 136 -6.40 -2.57 -3.58
CA GLN A 136 -7.76 -2.08 -3.73
C GLN A 136 -8.52 -2.29 -2.43
N ILE A 137 -9.19 -1.23 -1.98
CA ILE A 137 -10.05 -1.22 -0.80
C ILE A 137 -11.47 -0.94 -1.29
N ASP A 138 -12.28 -1.99 -1.35
CA ASP A 138 -13.68 -1.90 -1.76
C ASP A 138 -14.56 -1.66 -0.54
N VAL A 139 -15.26 -0.53 -0.51
CA VAL A 139 -16.10 -0.09 0.59
C VAL A 139 -17.55 -0.43 0.27
N ALA A 140 -18.20 -1.18 1.15
CA ALA A 140 -19.58 -1.62 0.97
C ALA A 140 -20.55 -0.40 0.93
N PRO A 141 -21.51 -0.39 -0.02
CA PRO A 141 -22.61 0.57 0.00
C PRO A 141 -23.46 0.36 1.25
N GLY A 142 -23.54 1.36 2.11
CA GLY A 142 -24.42 1.35 3.27
C GLY A 142 -23.82 2.03 4.50
N PRO A 143 -24.65 2.33 5.50
CA PRO A 143 -24.18 2.79 6.81
C PRO A 143 -23.40 1.66 7.49
N VAL A 144 -22.20 1.97 8.00
CA VAL A 144 -21.44 1.03 8.83
C VAL A 144 -22.14 0.95 10.18
N VAL A 145 -22.62 -0.25 10.54
CA VAL A 145 -23.22 -0.51 11.85
C VAL A 145 -22.11 -1.04 12.77
N GLY A 146 -21.67 -0.20 13.72
CA GLY A 146 -20.70 -0.52 14.80
C GLY A 146 -19.28 -0.04 14.48
N HIS A 147 -18.56 0.72 15.31
CA HIS A 147 -18.63 0.99 16.75
C HIS A 147 -18.60 2.52 17.00
N PRO A 148 -19.07 3.02 18.17
CA PRO A 148 -18.78 4.39 18.56
C PRO A 148 -17.27 4.61 18.53
N VAL A 149 -16.85 5.63 17.78
CA VAL A 149 -15.54 6.26 17.95
C VAL A 149 -15.53 6.73 19.40
N PHE A 150 -14.85 6.00 20.29
CA PHE A 150 -14.63 6.49 21.64
C PHE A 150 -13.99 7.88 21.52
N PRO A 151 -14.59 8.94 22.09
CA PRO A 151 -13.86 10.19 22.23
C PRO A 151 -12.57 9.90 23.03
N PRO A 152 -11.47 10.62 22.75
CA PRO A 152 -10.25 10.46 23.52
C PRO A 152 -10.60 10.61 25.01
N ALA A 153 -10.08 9.70 25.84
CA ALA A 153 -10.29 9.68 27.27
C ALA A 153 -9.78 11.00 27.89
N ALA A 154 -10.66 11.99 27.95
CA ALA A 154 -10.45 13.27 28.59
C ALA A 154 -11.46 13.43 29.73
N GLU A 155 -11.58 12.43 30.60
CA GLU A 155 -12.15 12.65 31.93
C GLU A 155 -11.76 11.52 32.91
N ALA A 156 -10.45 11.29 33.04
CA ALA A 156 -9.89 10.64 34.22
C ALA A 156 -9.31 11.71 35.14
N ALA A 157 -10.18 12.55 35.71
CA ALA A 157 -9.86 13.34 36.89
C ALA A 157 -10.90 13.02 37.96
N ALA A 158 -10.60 11.92 38.66
CA ALA A 158 -11.36 11.41 39.78
C ALA A 158 -11.53 12.47 40.87
N SER A 159 -12.80 12.69 41.23
CA SER A 159 -13.33 12.61 42.59
C SER A 159 -12.26 12.63 43.70
N LYS A 160 -12.09 13.77 44.38
CA LYS A 160 -11.54 13.75 45.73
C LYS A 160 -12.71 13.65 46.72
N PRO A 161 -12.70 12.66 47.62
CA PRO A 161 -13.75 12.49 48.62
C PRO A 161 -13.65 13.60 49.67
N GLY A 162 -14.81 14.09 50.11
CA GLY A 162 -14.91 14.89 51.31
C GLY A 162 -14.41 14.11 52.51
N PHE A 163 -13.59 14.76 53.34
CA PHE A 163 -13.35 14.33 54.70
C PHE A 163 -13.39 15.58 55.59
N GLN A 164 -14.35 15.55 56.51
CA GLN A 164 -14.53 16.55 57.56
C GLN A 164 -13.36 16.51 58.55
N GLN A 165 -12.96 17.68 59.05
CA GLN A 165 -12.80 17.95 60.49
C GLN A 165 -13.17 19.41 60.76
#